data_AF-J4U4Q3-F1
#
_entry.id   AF-J4U4Q3-F1
#
_cell.length_a   1.000
_cell.length_b   1.000
_cell.length_c   1.000
_cell.angle_alpha   90.00
_cell.angle_beta   90.00
_cell.angle_gamma   90.00
#
_symmetry.space_group_name_H-M   'P 1'
#
loop_
_entity.id
_entity.type
_entity.pdbx_description
1 polymer ?
#
loop_
_entity_poly.entity_id
_entity_poly.type
_entity_poly.pdbx_seq_one_letter_code
_entity_poly.pdbx_strand_id
1 'polypeptide(L)'
;MADTYNAISKFIGNKISDFLSSDDYLMDDFSGEIPNEVSRLLKTQAIERRKDILSRGKQDLLSKEIYDNESELRIRQSQQIMDLIGDIPKYSLGSELRIRVDGEPQSTSIERLIEDVLQLPQMEVVDEEESETENDFKILKEYSNLRRDLILKCQAIQVGESKLSEIMNQVNSIGSLITSIRETSENDDVDEYFATFNGRLVSALEEMKLLLEEAIKTSDASPGKRQKLRDILSELKK
;
A
#
# COMPACT_ATOMS: atom_id res chain seq x y z
N MET A 1 5.74 9.50 28.98
CA MET A 1 4.30 9.44 29.32
C MET A 1 4.03 8.89 30.73
N ALA A 2 5.07 8.64 31.55
CA ALA A 2 4.92 7.85 32.79
C ALA A 2 4.80 8.67 34.09
N ASP A 3 4.73 10.00 34.04
CA ASP A 3 4.91 10.84 35.25
C ASP A 3 3.86 11.94 35.46
N THR A 4 2.77 12.00 34.70
CA THR A 4 1.73 13.04 34.88
C THR A 4 1.05 12.94 36.25
N TYR A 5 0.67 11.75 36.69
CA TYR A 5 0.13 11.53 38.04
C TYR A 5 1.14 11.92 39.14
N ASN A 6 2.41 11.56 38.95
CA ASN A 6 3.50 11.88 39.87
C ASN A 6 3.72 13.40 39.94
N ALA A 7 3.63 14.11 38.82
CA ALA A 7 3.71 15.56 38.76
C ALA A 7 2.52 16.24 39.45
N ILE A 8 1.29 15.73 39.25
CA ILE A 8 0.08 16.24 39.92
C ILE A 8 0.18 16.05 41.43
N SER A 9 0.54 14.85 41.88
CA SER A 9 0.67 14.53 43.31
C SER A 9 1.78 15.36 43.98
N LYS A 10 2.94 15.52 43.33
CA LYS A 10 4.02 16.40 43.82
C LYS A 10 3.59 17.86 43.87
N PHE A 11 2.87 18.34 42.86
CA PHE A 11 2.38 19.71 42.82
C PHE A 11 1.40 19.99 43.96
N ILE A 12 0.43 19.09 44.18
CA ILE A 12 -0.54 19.20 45.27
C ILE A 12 0.15 19.12 46.63
N GLY A 13 1.09 18.17 46.80
CA GLY A 13 1.87 18.03 48.04
C GLY A 13 2.68 19.28 48.35
N ASN A 14 3.38 19.85 47.36
CA ASN A 14 4.17 21.06 47.54
C ASN A 14 3.29 22.27 47.83
N LYS A 15 2.19 22.47 47.07
CA LYS A 15 1.28 23.60 47.31
C LYS A 15 0.57 23.54 48.65
N ILE A 16 0.22 22.35 49.13
CA ILE A 16 -0.34 22.20 50.46
C ILE A 16 0.74 22.45 51.53
N SER A 17 1.97 21.97 51.34
CA SER A 17 3.08 22.25 52.24
C SER A 17 3.40 23.76 52.32
N ASP A 18 3.41 24.44 51.17
CA ASP A 18 3.61 25.88 51.06
C ASP A 18 2.47 26.65 51.74
N PHE A 19 1.22 26.22 51.53
CA PHE A 19 0.05 26.83 52.16
C PHE A 19 0.04 26.66 53.69
N LEU A 20 0.47 25.50 54.19
CA LEU A 20 0.58 25.24 55.63
C LEU A 20 1.77 25.95 56.30
N SER A 21 2.77 26.32 55.51
CA SER A 21 3.98 27.02 55.96
C SER A 21 3.91 28.53 55.74
N SER A 22 2.83 29.03 55.13
CA SER A 22 2.59 30.46 54.89
C SER A 22 2.09 31.17 56.16
N ASP A 23 2.42 32.46 56.29
CA ASP A 23 2.03 33.34 57.41
C ASP A 23 0.51 33.37 57.67
N ASP A 24 -0.30 33.11 56.64
CA ASP A 24 -1.75 32.96 56.70
C ASP A 24 -2.23 31.80 57.61
N TYR A 25 -1.44 30.73 57.70
CA TYR A 25 -1.71 29.60 58.60
C TYR A 25 -1.15 29.85 60.00
N LEU A 26 -0.06 30.63 60.07
CA LEU A 26 0.56 31.06 61.33
C LEU A 26 -0.18 32.23 61.98
N MET A 27 -1.21 32.82 61.35
CA MET A 27 -2.01 33.91 61.91
C MET A 27 -1.12 35.02 62.50
N ASP A 28 0.01 35.29 61.82
CA ASP A 28 1.10 36.12 62.36
C ASP A 28 0.74 37.62 62.34
N ASP A 29 -0.30 37.98 61.59
CA ASP A 29 -0.91 39.31 61.57
C ASP A 29 -1.55 39.73 62.91
N PHE A 30 -1.80 38.79 63.82
CA PHE A 30 -2.29 39.09 65.18
C PHE A 30 -1.16 39.26 66.21
N SER A 31 0.10 39.29 65.76
CA SER A 31 1.26 39.46 66.64
C SER A 31 1.26 40.85 67.28
N GLY A 32 0.83 40.91 68.55
CA GLY A 32 0.87 42.11 69.39
C GLY A 32 -0.48 42.64 69.89
N GLU A 33 -1.60 42.27 69.27
CA GLU A 33 -2.95 42.74 69.68
C GLU A 33 -3.73 41.74 70.54
N ILE A 34 -3.41 40.45 70.44
CA ILE A 34 -4.12 39.37 71.14
C ILE A 34 -3.14 38.60 72.04
N PRO A 35 -3.50 38.28 73.30
CA PRO A 35 -2.68 37.43 74.15
C PRO A 35 -2.30 36.10 73.46
N ASN A 36 -1.03 35.71 73.57
CA ASN A 36 -0.46 34.52 72.93
C ASN A 36 -1.26 33.23 73.19
N GLU A 37 -1.94 33.16 74.34
CA GLU A 37 -2.75 32.00 74.71
C GLU A 37 -4.01 31.85 73.86
N VAL A 38 -4.65 32.97 73.49
CA VAL A 38 -5.82 32.99 72.60
C VAL A 38 -5.39 32.72 71.16
N SER A 39 -4.27 33.30 70.71
CA SER A 39 -3.70 33.01 69.39
C SER A 39 -3.34 31.53 69.26
N ARG A 40 -2.72 30.93 70.28
CA ARG A 40 -2.41 29.50 70.31
C ARG A 40 -3.66 28.64 70.27
N LEU A 41 -4.69 28.98 71.06
CA LEU A 41 -5.95 28.22 71.09
C LEU A 41 -6.69 28.28 69.75
N LEU A 42 -6.69 29.46 69.10
CA LEU A 42 -7.31 29.66 67.79
C LEU A 42 -6.55 28.88 66.70
N LYS A 43 -5.21 28.85 66.74
CA LYS A 43 -4.36 28.02 65.88
C LYS A 43 -4.68 26.54 66.06
N THR A 44 -4.72 26.05 67.30
CA THR A 44 -5.05 24.64 67.58
C THR A 44 -6.43 24.27 67.06
N GLN A 45 -7.44 25.13 67.27
CA GLN A 45 -8.79 24.88 66.79
C GLN A 45 -8.90 24.95 65.26
N ALA A 46 -8.15 25.83 64.60
CA ALA A 46 -8.09 25.92 63.14
C ALA A 46 -7.42 24.68 62.52
N ILE A 47 -6.32 24.21 63.13
CA ILE A 47 -5.64 22.97 62.74
C ILE A 47 -6.57 21.76 62.92
N GLU A 48 -7.23 21.67 64.07
CA GLU A 48 -8.10 20.53 64.40
C GLU A 48 -9.31 20.45 63.48
N ARG A 49 -9.96 21.59 63.18
CA ARG A 49 -11.09 21.63 62.23
C ARG A 49 -10.68 21.35 60.78
N ARG A 50 -9.44 21.65 60.38
CA ARG A 50 -8.96 21.50 58.99
C ARG A 50 -8.18 20.20 58.75
N LYS A 51 -7.81 19.46 59.80
CA LYS A 51 -7.06 18.19 59.74
C LYS A 51 -7.71 17.17 58.81
N ASP A 52 -9.04 17.10 58.80
CA ASP A 52 -9.79 16.17 57.96
C ASP A 52 -9.74 16.56 56.47
N ILE A 53 -9.60 17.85 56.14
CA ILE A 53 -9.55 18.34 54.75
C ILE A 53 -8.12 18.21 54.19
N LEU A 54 -7.11 18.39 55.03
CA LEU A 54 -5.68 18.30 54.70
C LEU A 54 -5.11 16.88 54.81
N SER A 55 -5.94 15.86 55.07
CA SER A 55 -5.50 14.47 55.21
C SER A 55 -4.90 13.94 53.90
N ARG A 56 -3.81 13.17 54.00
CA ARG A 56 -3.14 12.54 52.84
C ARG A 56 -4.10 11.74 51.96
N GLY A 57 -5.05 11.03 52.57
CA GLY A 57 -6.05 10.26 51.81
C GLY A 57 -6.97 11.12 50.94
N LYS A 58 -7.28 12.36 51.36
CA LYS A 58 -8.05 13.31 50.53
C LYS A 58 -7.17 13.97 49.47
N GLN A 59 -5.89 14.17 49.73
CA GLN A 59 -4.94 14.67 48.75
C GLN A 59 -4.73 13.65 47.62
N ASP A 60 -4.64 12.36 47.96
CA ASP A 60 -4.56 11.28 46.98
C ASP A 60 -5.84 11.17 46.16
N LEU A 61 -7.01 11.30 46.81
CA LEU A 61 -8.31 11.30 46.14
C LEU A 61 -8.45 12.49 45.18
N LEU A 62 -8.03 13.69 45.60
CA LEU A 62 -8.00 14.88 44.75
C LEU A 62 -7.02 14.74 43.59
N SER A 63 -5.82 14.17 43.85
CA SER A 63 -4.82 13.90 42.81
C SER A 63 -5.36 12.95 41.76
N LYS A 64 -6.10 11.91 42.20
CA LYS A 64 -6.76 10.96 41.32
C LYS A 64 -7.88 11.62 40.51
N GLU A 65 -8.74 12.41 41.14
CA GLU A 65 -9.83 13.10 40.46
C GLU A 65 -9.31 14.08 39.38
N ILE A 66 -8.24 14.83 39.69
CA ILE A 66 -7.58 15.70 38.72
C ILE A 66 -6.98 14.89 37.57
N TYR A 67 -6.34 13.77 37.87
CA TYR A 67 -5.79 12.88 36.84
C TYR A 67 -6.87 12.28 35.94
N ASP A 68 -7.99 11.84 36.51
CA ASP A 68 -9.10 11.26 35.78
C ASP A 68 -9.73 12.32 34.85
N ASN A 69 -9.90 13.56 35.33
CA ASN A 69 -10.39 14.69 34.52
C ASN A 69 -9.42 15.07 33.39
N GLU A 70 -8.11 15.11 33.66
CA GLU A 70 -7.08 15.36 32.64
C GLU A 70 -7.01 14.23 31.61
N SER A 71 -7.19 12.98 32.04
CA SER A 71 -7.26 11.83 31.15
C SER A 71 -8.47 11.94 30.22
N GLU A 72 -9.64 12.32 30.75
CA GLU A 72 -10.84 12.50 29.95
C GLU A 72 -10.69 13.65 28.94
N LEU A 73 -10.13 14.79 29.36
CA LEU A 73 -9.82 15.90 28.48
C LEU A 73 -8.86 15.47 27.36
N ARG A 74 -7.80 14.73 27.70
CA ARG A 74 -6.82 14.21 26.75
C ARG A 74 -7.45 13.25 25.74
N ILE A 75 -8.38 12.40 26.16
CA ILE A 75 -9.11 11.51 25.25
C ILE A 75 -9.87 12.34 24.21
N ARG A 76 -10.62 13.36 24.66
CA ARG A 76 -11.35 14.25 23.75
C ARG A 76 -10.41 15.01 22.80
N GLN A 77 -9.31 15.54 23.31
CA GLN A 77 -8.30 16.21 22.48
C GLN A 77 -7.65 15.25 21.48
N SER A 78 -7.36 14.02 21.88
CA SER A 78 -6.81 12.99 20.99
C SER A 78 -7.80 12.63 19.88
N GLN A 79 -9.09 12.54 20.20
CA GLN A 79 -10.14 12.32 19.20
C GLN A 79 -10.23 13.50 18.23
N GLN A 80 -10.25 14.73 18.76
CA GLN A 80 -10.22 15.94 17.92
C GLN A 80 -9.00 16.00 17.00
N ILE A 81 -7.81 15.64 17.49
CA ILE A 81 -6.60 15.58 16.67
C ILE A 81 -6.71 14.48 15.60
N MET A 82 -7.23 13.30 15.96
CA MET A 82 -7.45 12.22 14.99
C MET A 82 -8.44 12.63 13.89
N ASP A 83 -9.50 13.36 14.25
CA ASP A 83 -10.51 13.85 13.31
C ASP A 83 -10.00 15.02 12.44
N LEU A 84 -9.06 15.82 12.94
CA LEU A 84 -8.43 16.92 12.21
C LEU A 84 -7.36 16.46 11.21
N ILE A 85 -6.79 15.26 11.40
CA ILE A 85 -5.82 14.68 10.46
C ILE A 85 -6.59 14.11 9.27
N GLY A 86 -6.97 14.99 8.35
CA GLY A 86 -7.52 14.67 7.03
C GLY A 86 -6.48 14.18 6.02
N ASP A 87 -5.23 13.97 6.45
CA ASP A 87 -4.19 13.38 5.63
C ASP A 87 -4.46 11.90 5.36
N ILE A 88 -4.02 11.41 4.19
CA ILE A 88 -4.13 9.99 3.82
C ILE A 88 -3.50 9.14 4.93
N PRO A 89 -4.29 8.33 5.66
CA PRO A 89 -3.79 7.64 6.82
C PRO A 89 -2.74 6.61 6.41
N LYS A 90 -1.67 6.48 7.20
CA LYS A 90 -0.59 5.51 6.90
C LYS A 90 -1.12 4.08 6.70
N TYR A 91 -2.19 3.70 7.40
CA TYR A 91 -2.79 2.38 7.28
C TYR A 91 -3.49 2.12 5.94
N SER A 92 -3.96 3.16 5.22
CA SER A 92 -4.58 3.01 3.90
C SER A 92 -3.55 2.96 2.77
N LEU A 93 -2.30 3.36 3.05
CA LEU A 93 -1.19 3.18 2.13
C LEU A 93 -0.71 1.73 2.17
N GLY A 94 -0.52 1.18 0.97
CA GLY A 94 0.07 -0.13 0.77
C GLY A 94 1.51 -0.23 1.27
N SER A 95 2.02 -1.45 1.33
CA SER A 95 3.25 -1.77 2.04
C SER A 95 4.50 -1.12 1.43
N GLU A 96 4.62 -1.09 0.10
CA GLU A 96 5.76 -0.49 -0.60
C GLU A 96 5.74 1.03 -0.47
N LEU A 97 4.55 1.65 -0.59
CA LEU A 97 4.41 3.09 -0.40
C LEU A 97 4.74 3.52 1.02
N ARG A 98 4.32 2.75 2.03
CA ARG A 98 4.64 3.04 3.43
C ARG A 98 6.14 2.95 3.71
N ILE A 99 6.80 1.91 3.19
CA ILE A 99 8.26 1.74 3.34
C ILE A 99 9.00 2.95 2.72
N ARG A 100 8.54 3.43 1.57
CA ARG A 100 9.11 4.62 0.90
C ARG A 100 8.90 5.93 1.67
N VAL A 101 7.81 6.04 2.44
CA VAL A 101 7.54 7.19 3.31
C VAL A 101 8.42 7.16 4.55
N ASP A 102 8.61 5.99 5.15
CA ASP A 102 9.36 5.84 6.41
C ASP A 102 10.88 5.73 6.19
N GLY A 103 11.37 5.52 4.94
CA GLY A 103 12.80 5.54 4.63
C GLY A 103 13.18 4.93 3.27
N GLU A 104 14.44 4.49 3.19
CA GLU A 104 14.98 3.86 1.98
C GLU A 104 14.62 2.35 1.95
N PRO A 105 13.92 1.88 0.92
CA PRO A 105 13.51 0.49 0.83
C PRO A 105 14.71 -0.42 0.56
N GLN A 106 14.77 -1.54 1.27
CA GLN A 106 15.80 -2.57 1.06
C GLN A 106 15.59 -3.39 -0.21
N SER A 107 14.34 -3.48 -0.67
CA SER A 107 13.97 -4.15 -1.92
C SER A 107 12.74 -3.48 -2.50
N THR A 108 12.59 -3.55 -3.83
CA THR A 108 11.49 -2.91 -4.55
C THR A 108 10.79 -3.95 -5.43
N SER A 109 9.55 -4.27 -5.10
CA SER A 109 8.70 -5.09 -5.97
C SER A 109 7.81 -4.20 -6.84
N ILE A 110 7.96 -4.29 -8.17
CA ILE A 110 7.14 -3.52 -9.11
C ILE A 110 5.69 -3.99 -9.08
N GLU A 111 5.44 -5.29 -8.96
CA GLU A 111 4.08 -5.85 -8.87
C GLU A 111 3.32 -5.29 -7.67
N ARG A 112 3.94 -5.32 -6.48
CA ARG A 112 3.34 -4.76 -5.26
C ARG A 112 3.16 -3.25 -5.35
N LEU A 113 4.11 -2.54 -5.97
CA LEU A 113 3.99 -1.11 -6.19
C LEU A 113 2.82 -0.77 -7.12
N ILE A 114 2.58 -1.59 -8.16
CA ILE A 114 1.42 -1.43 -9.05
C ILE A 114 0.11 -1.63 -8.26
N GLU A 115 0.02 -2.68 -7.44
CA GLU A 115 -1.15 -2.91 -6.57
C GLU A 115 -1.38 -1.75 -5.60
N ASP A 116 -0.33 -1.28 -4.94
CA ASP A 116 -0.39 -0.19 -3.97
C ASP A 116 -0.81 1.13 -4.62
N VAL A 117 -0.32 1.44 -5.83
CA VAL A 117 -0.69 2.65 -6.59
C VAL A 117 -2.14 2.60 -7.04
N LEU A 118 -2.65 1.43 -7.44
CA LEU A 118 -4.05 1.27 -7.84
C LEU A 118 -5.01 1.41 -6.65
N GLN A 119 -4.56 1.11 -5.44
CA GLN A 119 -5.34 1.26 -4.20
C GLN A 119 -5.32 2.68 -3.62
N LEU A 120 -4.54 3.61 -4.17
CA LEU A 120 -4.50 4.98 -3.67
C LEU A 120 -5.88 5.66 -3.75
N PRO A 121 -6.35 6.30 -2.66
CA PRO A 121 -7.63 7.00 -2.67
C PRO A 121 -7.59 8.21 -3.61
N GLN A 122 -8.75 8.55 -4.17
CA GLN A 122 -8.93 9.82 -4.86
C GLN A 122 -9.36 10.86 -3.83
N MET A 123 -8.59 11.94 -3.70
CA MET A 123 -9.01 13.09 -2.91
C MET A 123 -9.84 13.99 -3.84
N GLU A 124 -11.15 14.04 -3.62
CA GLU A 124 -12.01 14.99 -4.32
C GLU A 124 -11.92 16.33 -3.63
N VAL A 125 -11.75 17.39 -4.42
CA VAL A 125 -11.87 18.74 -3.88
C VAL A 125 -13.36 19.03 -3.79
N VAL A 126 -13.86 19.16 -2.57
CA VAL A 126 -15.19 19.72 -2.34
C VAL A 126 -15.04 21.23 -2.53
N ASP A 127 -15.74 21.80 -3.51
CA ASP A 127 -15.90 23.26 -3.69
C ASP A 127 -16.75 23.86 -2.56
N GLU A 128 -16.43 23.56 -1.30
CA GLU A 128 -17.07 24.17 -0.15
C GLU A 128 -16.27 25.42 0.24
N GLU A 129 -16.98 26.54 0.18
CA GLU A 129 -16.50 27.88 0.41
C GLU A 129 -15.75 28.00 1.75
N GLU A 130 -14.65 28.77 1.72
CA GLU A 130 -13.96 29.35 2.88
C GLU A 130 -13.15 28.39 3.77
N SER A 131 -11.86 28.19 3.46
CA SER A 131 -10.73 28.44 4.40
C SER A 131 -9.41 27.74 4.06
N GLU A 132 -9.33 26.92 3.00
CA GLU A 132 -8.05 26.31 2.62
C GLU A 132 -7.21 27.24 1.75
N THR A 133 -5.95 27.43 2.13
CA THR A 133 -5.00 28.28 1.42
C THR A 133 -4.88 27.84 -0.05
N GLU A 134 -4.85 28.77 -1.02
CA GLU A 134 -4.71 28.44 -2.47
C GLU A 134 -3.60 27.42 -2.80
N ASN A 135 -2.59 27.31 -1.93
CA ASN A 135 -1.51 26.35 -2.06
C ASN A 135 -1.96 24.89 -1.81
N ASP A 136 -2.86 24.64 -0.86
CA ASP A 136 -3.30 23.28 -0.53
C ASP A 136 -4.16 22.70 -1.65
N PHE A 137 -5.02 23.54 -2.25
CA PHE A 137 -5.76 23.19 -3.47
C PHE A 137 -4.83 22.85 -4.64
N LYS A 138 -3.75 23.62 -4.82
CA LYS A 138 -2.74 23.36 -5.87
C LYS A 138 -2.04 22.02 -5.64
N ILE A 139 -1.69 21.70 -4.39
CA ILE A 139 -1.06 20.42 -4.02
C ILE A 139 -2.03 19.25 -4.24
N LEU A 140 -3.31 19.39 -3.86
CA LEU A 140 -4.30 18.33 -4.07
C LEU A 140 -4.51 18.03 -5.57
N LYS A 141 -4.53 19.08 -6.39
CA LYS A 141 -4.60 18.96 -7.85
C LYS A 141 -3.35 18.29 -8.43
N GLU A 142 -2.16 18.64 -7.94
CA GLU A 142 -0.91 17.99 -8.32
C GLU A 142 -0.92 16.50 -7.95
N TYR A 143 -1.36 16.16 -6.73
CA TYR A 143 -1.53 14.78 -6.28
C TYR A 143 -2.47 14.00 -7.19
N SER A 144 -3.65 14.55 -7.50
CA SER A 144 -4.64 13.89 -8.35
C SER A 144 -4.10 13.64 -9.77
N ASN A 145 -3.37 14.61 -10.33
CA ASN A 145 -2.70 14.45 -11.62
C ASN A 145 -1.61 13.37 -11.57
N LEU A 146 -0.76 13.38 -10.55
CA LEU A 146 0.30 12.40 -10.38
C LEU A 146 -0.27 10.99 -10.20
N ARG A 147 -1.33 10.84 -9.40
CA ARG A 147 -2.06 9.58 -9.24
C ARG A 147 -2.57 9.06 -10.57
N ARG A 148 -3.24 9.91 -11.37
CA ARG A 148 -3.75 9.54 -12.71
C ARG A 148 -2.62 9.09 -13.62
N ASP A 149 -1.51 9.83 -13.66
CA ASP A 149 -0.36 9.49 -14.50
C ASP A 149 0.30 8.18 -14.07
N LEU A 150 0.45 7.93 -12.75
CA LEU A 150 0.97 6.68 -12.22
C LEU A 150 0.07 5.48 -12.56
N ILE A 151 -1.26 5.64 -12.48
CA ILE A 151 -2.21 4.60 -12.90
C ILE A 151 -2.03 4.27 -14.39
N LEU A 152 -1.88 5.28 -15.25
CA LEU A 152 -1.63 5.07 -16.68
C LEU A 152 -0.31 4.34 -16.93
N LYS A 153 0.74 4.65 -16.15
CA LYS A 153 2.02 3.91 -16.24
C LYS A 153 1.85 2.45 -15.83
N CYS A 154 1.12 2.17 -14.75
CA CYS A 154 0.84 0.81 -14.30
C CYS A 154 0.07 0.00 -15.37
N GLN A 155 -0.95 0.60 -15.98
CA GLN A 155 -1.71 -0.02 -17.08
C GLN A 155 -0.82 -0.30 -18.29
N ALA A 156 0.06 0.65 -18.66
CA ALA A 156 0.99 0.46 -19.76
C ALA A 156 1.99 -0.69 -19.49
N ILE A 157 2.45 -0.85 -18.24
CA ILE A 157 3.32 -1.97 -17.85
C ILE A 157 2.57 -3.31 -18.01
N GLN A 158 1.36 -3.41 -17.47
CA GLN A 158 0.56 -4.65 -17.57
C GLN A 158 0.26 -5.05 -19.01
N VAL A 159 -0.12 -4.10 -19.86
CA VAL A 159 -0.33 -4.34 -21.29
C VAL A 159 0.99 -4.73 -21.97
N GLY A 160 2.09 -4.05 -21.61
CA GLY A 160 3.43 -4.35 -22.10
C GLY A 160 3.87 -5.78 -21.79
N GLU A 161 3.69 -6.24 -20.55
CA GLU A 161 4.03 -7.60 -20.12
C GLU A 161 3.24 -8.66 -20.88
N SER A 162 1.92 -8.47 -21.00
CA SER A 162 1.06 -9.37 -21.77
C SER A 162 1.50 -9.44 -23.23
N LYS A 163 1.73 -8.28 -23.87
CA LYS A 163 2.13 -8.25 -25.28
C LYS A 163 3.53 -8.81 -25.51
N LEU A 164 4.45 -8.58 -24.57
CA LEU A 164 5.80 -9.14 -24.62
C LEU A 164 5.75 -10.67 -24.56
N SER A 165 4.91 -11.24 -23.70
CA SER A 165 4.72 -12.70 -23.62
C SER A 165 4.19 -13.28 -24.95
N GLU A 166 3.21 -12.62 -25.58
CA GLU A 166 2.71 -13.03 -26.90
C GLU A 166 3.81 -12.99 -27.98
N ILE A 167 4.57 -11.89 -28.03
CA ILE A 167 5.67 -11.75 -29.00
C ILE A 167 6.73 -12.83 -28.75
N MET A 168 7.06 -13.12 -27.49
CA MET A 168 8.05 -14.13 -27.14
C MET A 168 7.60 -15.52 -27.58
N ASN A 169 6.31 -15.85 -27.45
CA ASN A 169 5.75 -17.10 -27.97
C ASN A 169 5.81 -17.19 -29.50
N GLN A 170 5.55 -16.07 -30.20
CA GLN A 170 5.69 -16.00 -31.66
C GLN A 170 7.15 -16.19 -32.09
N VAL A 171 8.09 -15.51 -31.42
CA VAL A 171 9.54 -15.65 -31.68
C VAL A 171 10.00 -17.07 -31.43
N ASN A 172 9.55 -17.71 -30.34
CA ASN A 172 9.87 -19.11 -30.07
C ASN A 172 9.35 -20.04 -31.16
N SER A 173 8.12 -19.83 -31.64
CA SER A 173 7.52 -20.64 -32.71
C SER A 173 8.28 -20.48 -34.03
N ILE A 174 8.63 -19.24 -34.39
CA ILE A 174 9.45 -18.93 -35.56
C ILE A 174 10.84 -19.54 -35.42
N GLY A 175 11.45 -19.40 -34.24
CA GLY A 175 12.75 -20.00 -33.93
C GLY A 175 12.74 -21.51 -34.10
N SER A 176 11.73 -22.20 -33.57
CA SER A 176 11.56 -23.64 -33.75
C SER A 176 11.39 -24.03 -35.22
N LEU A 177 10.60 -23.28 -36.00
CA LEU A 177 10.47 -23.54 -37.44
C LEU A 177 11.80 -23.40 -38.18
N ILE A 178 12.55 -22.33 -37.90
CA ILE A 178 13.88 -22.07 -38.48
C ILE A 178 14.83 -23.22 -38.12
N THR A 179 14.87 -23.64 -36.85
CA THR A 179 15.71 -24.76 -36.40
C THR A 179 15.31 -26.06 -37.09
N SER A 180 14.02 -26.38 -37.20
CA SER A 180 13.57 -27.58 -37.90
C SER A 180 13.92 -27.58 -39.39
N ILE A 181 13.85 -26.41 -40.05
CA ILE A 181 14.27 -26.28 -41.44
C ILE A 181 15.78 -26.54 -41.56
N ARG A 182 16.60 -25.97 -40.67
CA ARG A 182 18.06 -26.20 -40.66
C ARG A 182 18.43 -27.65 -40.40
N GLU A 183 17.75 -28.32 -39.47
CA GLU A 183 17.99 -29.74 -39.18
C GLU A 183 17.59 -30.66 -40.34
N THR A 184 16.59 -30.28 -41.13
CA THR A 184 16.07 -31.11 -42.23
C THR A 184 16.70 -30.76 -43.59
N SER A 185 17.18 -29.52 -43.75
CA SER A 185 17.82 -29.03 -44.97
C SER A 185 19.31 -29.35 -44.94
N GLU A 186 19.79 -30.04 -45.97
CA GLU A 186 21.22 -30.39 -46.10
C GLU A 186 22.14 -29.16 -46.20
N ASN A 187 21.60 -27.98 -46.55
CA ASN A 187 22.38 -26.78 -46.84
C ASN A 187 22.42 -25.71 -45.73
N ASP A 188 21.77 -25.92 -44.57
CA ASP A 188 21.69 -24.95 -43.45
C ASP A 188 21.15 -23.54 -43.82
N ASP A 189 20.80 -23.32 -45.09
CA ASP A 189 20.27 -22.08 -45.66
C ASP A 189 18.73 -22.11 -45.67
N VAL A 190 18.16 -21.28 -44.80
CA VAL A 190 16.71 -21.16 -44.61
C VAL A 190 16.10 -20.22 -45.65
N ASP A 191 16.87 -19.25 -46.14
CA ASP A 191 16.38 -18.27 -47.11
C ASP A 191 16.21 -18.94 -48.48
N GLU A 192 17.16 -19.78 -48.88
CA GLU A 192 17.05 -20.60 -50.09
C GLU A 192 15.88 -21.60 -50.00
N TYR A 193 15.63 -22.17 -48.81
CA TYR A 193 14.50 -23.07 -48.58
C TYR A 193 13.17 -22.38 -48.88
N PHE A 194 12.94 -21.18 -48.33
CA PHE A 194 11.71 -20.43 -48.59
C PHE A 194 11.62 -19.91 -50.02
N ALA A 195 12.73 -19.47 -50.62
CA ALA A 195 12.76 -18.99 -52.00
C ALA A 195 12.41 -20.09 -53.01
N THR A 196 12.88 -21.32 -52.78
CA THR A 196 12.66 -22.46 -53.69
C THR A 196 11.43 -23.29 -53.35
N PHE A 197 10.78 -23.05 -52.20
CA PHE A 197 9.64 -23.84 -51.71
C PHE A 197 8.54 -24.01 -52.75
N ASN A 198 8.12 -22.91 -53.40
CA ASN A 198 7.05 -22.97 -54.40
C ASN A 198 7.46 -23.79 -55.64
N GLY A 199 8.74 -23.69 -56.06
CA GLY A 199 9.27 -24.51 -57.14
C GLY A 199 9.25 -26.01 -56.80
N ARG A 200 9.68 -26.36 -55.57
CA ARG A 200 9.61 -27.75 -55.07
C ARG A 200 8.18 -28.26 -55.01
N LEU A 201 7.23 -27.42 -54.59
CA LEU A 201 5.81 -27.76 -54.53
C LEU A 201 5.22 -28.03 -55.93
N VAL A 202 5.54 -27.20 -56.93
CA VAL A 202 5.08 -27.39 -58.32
C VAL A 202 5.63 -28.69 -58.89
N SER A 203 6.92 -28.97 -58.73
CA SER A 203 7.52 -30.23 -59.19
C SER A 203 6.86 -31.44 -58.53
N ALA A 204 6.63 -31.40 -57.21
CA ALA A 204 5.95 -32.48 -56.49
C ALA A 204 4.50 -32.67 -56.98
N LEU A 205 3.78 -31.59 -57.31
CA LEU A 205 2.43 -31.67 -57.88
C LEU A 205 2.44 -32.23 -59.31
N GLU A 206 3.43 -31.88 -60.14
CA GLU A 206 3.59 -32.45 -61.49
C GLU A 206 3.91 -33.94 -61.44
N GLU A 207 4.80 -34.36 -60.53
CA GLU A 207 5.06 -35.79 -60.27
C GLU A 207 3.80 -36.52 -59.82
N MET A 208 3.04 -35.92 -58.91
CA MET A 208 1.78 -36.49 -58.45
C MET A 208 0.74 -36.59 -59.58
N LYS A 209 0.68 -35.58 -60.46
CA LYS A 209 -0.16 -35.60 -61.66
C LYS A 209 0.26 -36.72 -62.62
N LEU A 210 1.56 -36.91 -62.86
CA LEU A 210 2.08 -38.00 -63.68
C LEU A 210 1.71 -39.37 -63.09
N LEU A 211 1.87 -39.55 -61.77
CA LEU A 211 1.45 -40.77 -61.07
C LEU A 211 -0.06 -41.04 -61.22
N LEU A 212 -0.89 -39.99 -61.13
CA LEU A 212 -2.33 -40.07 -61.37
C LEU A 212 -2.65 -40.42 -62.83
N GLU A 213 -2.00 -39.78 -63.80
CA GLU A 213 -2.18 -40.06 -65.23
C GLU A 213 -1.75 -41.46 -65.61
N GLU A 214 -0.62 -41.96 -65.07
CA GLU A 214 -0.20 -43.35 -65.24
C GLU A 214 -1.22 -44.32 -64.63
N ALA A 215 -1.74 -44.01 -63.44
CA ALA A 215 -2.78 -44.82 -62.80
C ALA A 215 -4.08 -44.87 -63.63
N ILE A 216 -4.44 -43.78 -64.32
CA ILE A 216 -5.62 -43.70 -65.19
C ILE A 216 -5.37 -44.40 -66.55
N LYS A 217 -4.23 -44.15 -67.20
CA LYS A 217 -3.90 -44.69 -68.53
C LYS A 217 -3.67 -46.20 -68.52
N THR A 218 -3.21 -46.75 -67.39
CA THR A 218 -3.03 -48.19 -67.21
C THR A 218 -4.30 -48.91 -66.73
N SER A 219 -5.46 -48.40 -67.14
CA SER A 219 -6.80 -48.93 -66.86
C SER A 219 -7.01 -50.35 -67.43
N ASP A 220 -6.39 -51.32 -66.76
CA ASP A 220 -7.01 -52.57 -66.39
C ASP A 220 -6.86 -52.71 -64.88
N ALA A 221 -7.96 -52.95 -64.19
CA ALA A 221 -8.15 -52.76 -62.75
C ALA A 221 -7.27 -53.69 -61.87
N SER A 222 -5.99 -53.38 -61.73
CA SER A 222 -5.08 -54.05 -60.79
C SER A 222 -5.35 -53.62 -59.33
N PRO A 223 -5.64 -54.57 -58.40
CA PRO A 223 -5.92 -54.27 -56.99
C PRO A 223 -4.82 -53.46 -56.28
N GLY A 224 -3.55 -53.66 -56.65
CA GLY A 224 -2.41 -52.98 -56.04
C GLY A 224 -2.35 -51.48 -56.33
N LYS A 225 -2.86 -51.02 -57.49
CA LYS A 225 -2.89 -49.58 -57.83
C LYS A 225 -4.03 -48.85 -57.13
N ARG A 226 -5.18 -49.52 -56.93
CA ARG A 226 -6.26 -49.00 -56.06
C ARG A 226 -5.82 -48.87 -54.61
N GLN A 227 -4.97 -49.77 -54.13
CA GLN A 227 -4.38 -49.66 -52.80
C GLN A 227 -3.44 -48.45 -52.71
N LYS A 228 -2.52 -48.25 -53.64
CA LYS A 228 -1.66 -47.04 -53.68
C LYS A 228 -2.44 -45.73 -53.72
N LEU A 229 -3.49 -45.64 -54.53
CA LEU A 229 -4.37 -44.47 -54.55
C LEU A 229 -5.14 -44.28 -53.24
N ARG A 230 -5.53 -45.36 -52.57
CA ARG A 230 -6.19 -45.33 -51.26
C ARG A 230 -5.22 -44.90 -50.16
N ASP A 231 -3.97 -45.34 -50.22
CA ASP A 231 -2.91 -44.98 -49.29
C ASP A 231 -2.60 -43.47 -49.40
N ILE A 232 -2.43 -42.96 -50.62
CA ILE A 232 -2.27 -41.51 -50.89
C ILE A 232 -3.47 -40.70 -50.39
N LEU A 233 -4.70 -41.17 -50.64
CA LEU A 233 -5.93 -40.53 -50.14
C LEU A 233 -6.05 -40.56 -48.61
N SER A 234 -5.45 -41.55 -47.95
CA SER A 234 -5.45 -41.67 -46.49
C SER A 234 -4.36 -40.82 -45.83
N GLU A 235 -3.21 -40.62 -46.49
CA GLU A 235 -2.16 -39.69 -46.04
C GLU A 235 -2.57 -38.22 -46.17
N LEU A 236 -3.27 -37.86 -47.25
CA LEU A 236 -3.74 -36.47 -47.49
C LEU A 236 -4.93 -36.04 -46.61
N LYS A 237 -5.63 -36.97 -45.96
CA LYS A 237 -6.83 -36.69 -45.13
C LYS A 237 -6.56 -36.61 -43.63
N LYS A 238 -5.33 -36.85 -43.19
CA LYS A 238 -4.92 -36.64 -41.79
C LYS A 238 -4.55 -35.18 -41.55
#